data_AF-W1DJD5-F1
#
_entry.id   AF-W1DJD5-F1
#
_cell.length_a   1.000
_cell.length_b   1.000
_cell.length_c   1.000
_cell.angle_alpha   90.00
_cell.angle_beta   90.00
_cell.angle_gamma   90.00
#
_symmetry.space_group_name_H-M   'P 1'
#
loop_
_entity.id
_entity.type
_entity.pdbx_description
1 polymer ?
#
loop_
_entity_poly.entity_id
_entity_poly.type
_entity_poly.pdbx_seq_one_letter_code
_entity_poly.pdbx_strand_id
1 'polypeptide(L)' 'MLGKQAFELAFNQRGAKWGKQAMTIGTTQVWVLPNPSGLNRATLDKLVAAYRELDDALATRGQ' A
#
# COMPACT_ATOMS: atom_id res chain seq x y z
N MET A 1 -2.08 1.63 -4.21
CA MET A 1 -1.06 2.37 -4.99
C MET A 1 0.30 1.73 -4.78
N LEU A 2 1.09 1.61 -5.85
CA LEU A 2 2.40 0.93 -5.84
C LEU A 2 3.54 1.96 -5.78
N GLY A 3 3.90 2.36 -4.56
CA GLY A 3 4.95 3.34 -4.27
C GLY A 3 4.43 4.58 -3.55
N LYS A 4 5.23 5.08 -2.60
CA LYS A 4 4.91 6.29 -1.81
C LYS A 4 4.82 7.54 -2.66
N GLN A 5 5.80 7.80 -3.51
CA GLN A 5 5.82 9.01 -4.34
C GLN A 5 4.61 9.08 -5.29
N ALA A 6 4.22 7.95 -5.89
CA ALA A 6 3.04 7.90 -6.74
C ALA A 6 1.77 8.30 -5.97
N PHE A 7 1.64 7.85 -4.71
CA PHE A 7 0.53 8.23 -3.84
C PHE A 7 0.58 9.69 -3.41
N GLU A 8 1.75 10.16 -2.96
CA GLU A 8 1.97 11.53 -2.52
C GLU A 8 1.64 12.54 -3.64
N LEU A 9 2.07 12.26 -4.87
CA LEU A 9 1.75 13.08 -6.04
C LEU A 9 0.27 13.02 -6.41
N ALA A 10 -0.32 11.83 -6.50
CA ALA A 10 -1.71 11.66 -6.94
C ALA A 10 -2.73 12.28 -5.97
N PHE A 11 -2.42 12.28 -4.67
CA PHE A 11 -3.32 12.75 -3.62
C PHE A 11 -2.86 14.03 -2.92
N ASN A 12 -1.83 14.69 -3.45
CA ASN A 12 -1.21 15.90 -2.88
C ASN A 12 -0.94 15.77 -1.36
N GLN A 13 -0.36 14.64 -0.96
CA GLN A 13 0.00 14.33 0.42
C GLN A 13 1.52 14.24 0.58
N ARG A 14 2.00 14.38 1.81
CA ARG A 14 3.42 14.25 2.14
C ARG A 14 3.61 13.33 3.34
N GLY A 15 4.71 12.60 3.34
CA GLY A 15 5.10 11.74 4.45
C GLY A 15 4.25 10.47 4.55
N ALA A 16 3.71 10.00 3.42
CA ALA A 16 2.88 8.82 3.37
C ALA A 16 3.60 7.62 3.99
N LYS A 17 2.89 6.86 4.82
CA LYS A 17 3.41 5.63 5.43
C LYS A 17 3.11 4.44 4.52
N TRP A 18 3.89 3.36 4.67
CA TRP A 18 3.55 2.11 3.98
C TRP A 18 2.32 1.49 4.63
N GLY A 19 1.56 0.70 3.88
CA GLY A 19 0.36 0.02 4.36
C GLY A 19 -0.92 0.83 4.16
N LYS A 20 -1.92 0.57 5.00
CA LYS A 20 -3.23 1.20 4.94
C LYS A 20 -3.15 2.70 5.25
N GLN A 21 -3.82 3.50 4.44
CA GLN A 21 -3.93 4.94 4.66
C GLN A 21 -5.20 5.27 5.42
N ALA A 22 -5.18 6.39 6.15
CA ALA A 22 -6.37 6.94 6.79
C ALA A 22 -7.41 7.44 5.76
N MET A 23 -6.94 7.83 4.57
CA MET A 23 -7.84 8.25 3.49
C MET A 23 -8.58 7.07 2.86
N THR A 24 -9.80 7.35 2.42
CA THR A 24 -10.63 6.43 1.63
C THR A 24 -11.17 7.15 0.40
N ILE A 25 -11.57 6.38 -0.60
CA ILE A 25 -12.33 6.87 -1.76
C ILE A 25 -13.72 6.27 -1.63
N GLY A 26 -14.65 7.04 -1.08
CA GLY A 26 -15.94 6.50 -0.62
C GLY A 26 -15.71 5.40 0.43
N THR A 27 -16.23 4.19 0.16
CA THR A 27 -16.07 3.00 1.02
C THR A 27 -14.81 2.19 0.72
N THR A 28 -14.06 2.57 -0.31
CA THR A 28 -12.83 1.90 -0.75
C THR A 28 -11.64 2.36 0.07
N GLN A 29 -10.95 1.41 0.71
CA GLN A 29 -9.73 1.69 1.47
C GLN A 29 -8.55 1.91 0.53
N VAL A 30 -7.68 2.86 0.88
CA VAL A 30 -6.47 3.12 0.11
C VAL A 30 -5.26 2.53 0.82
N TRP A 31 -4.44 1.83 0.05
CA TRP A 31 -3.21 1.20 0.52
C TRP A 31 -2.02 1.69 -0.30
N VAL A 32 -0.88 1.89 0.37
CA VAL A 32 0.40 2.22 -0.27
C VAL A 32 1.35 1.05 -0.07
N LEU A 33 1.68 0.35 -1.15
CA LEU A 33 2.51 -0.86 -1.14
C LEU A 33 3.80 -0.63 -1.92
N PRO A 34 4.90 -1.31 -1.57
CA PRO A 34 6.14 -1.26 -2.35
C PRO A 34 5.91 -1.74 -3.79
N ASN A 35 6.54 -1.06 -4.76
CA ASN A 35 6.41 -1.39 -6.19
C ASN A 35 7.16 -2.70 -6.51
N PRO A 36 6.55 -3.72 -7.13
CA PRO A 36 7.18 -5.01 -7.40
C PRO A 36 8.23 -4.99 -8.53
N SER A 37 8.42 -3.87 -9.22
CA SER A 37 9.46 -3.73 -10.25
C SER A 37 10.85 -4.10 -9.72
N GLY A 38 11.67 -4.76 -10.56
CA GLY A 38 13.06 -5.11 -10.24
C GLY A 38 13.99 -3.92 -10.02
N LEU A 39 13.56 -2.70 -10.35
CA LEU A 39 14.24 -1.45 -9.98
C LEU A 39 14.07 -1.10 -8.49
N ASN A 40 13.05 -1.67 -7.84
CA ASN A 40 12.86 -1.51 -6.41
C ASN A 40 13.93 -2.32 -5.65
N ARG A 41 14.55 -1.69 -4.66
CA ARG A 41 15.58 -2.31 -3.80
C ARG A 41 15.00 -3.06 -2.60
N ALA A 42 13.67 -3.16 -2.49
CA ALA A 42 13.02 -4.00 -1.48
C ALA A 42 13.32 -5.48 -1.74
N THR A 43 13.57 -6.25 -0.68
CA THR A 43 13.70 -7.70 -0.79
C THR A 43 12.36 -8.34 -1.13
N LEU A 44 12.39 -9.53 -1.73
CA LEU A 44 11.18 -10.31 -2.00
C LEU A 44 10.36 -10.53 -0.72
N ASP A 45 11.01 -10.87 0.39
CA ASP A 45 10.33 -11.08 1.67
C ASP A 45 9.59 -9.82 2.15
N LYS A 46 10.17 -8.63 1.95
CA LYS A 46 9.51 -7.36 2.30
C LYS A 46 8.33 -7.05 1.39
N LEU A 47 8.44 -7.39 0.10
CA LEU A 47 7.31 -7.29 -0.83
C LEU A 47 6.18 -8.23 -0.38
N VAL A 48 6.48 -9.51 -0.18
CA VAL A 48 5.51 -10.52 0.24
C VAL A 48 4.83 -10.12 1.55
N ALA A 49 5.59 -9.69 2.56
CA ALA A 49 5.04 -9.26 3.84
C ALA A 49 4.05 -8.09 3.70
N ALA A 50 4.39 -7.07 2.90
CA ALA A 50 3.52 -5.91 2.70
C ALA A 50 2.22 -6.27 1.95
N TYR A 51 2.29 -7.18 0.98
CA TYR A 51 1.10 -7.63 0.26
C TYR A 51 0.25 -8.59 1.09
N ARG A 52 0.86 -9.41 1.95
CA ARG A 52 0.14 -10.27 2.89
C ARG A 52 -0.65 -9.48 3.92
N GLU A 53 -0.08 -8.39 4.43
CA GLU A 53 -0.82 -7.48 5.33
C GLU A 53 -2.11 -6.94 4.70
N LEU A 54 -2.07 -6.62 3.40
CA LEU A 54 -3.28 -6.24 2.66
C LEU A 54 -4.28 -7.39 2.60
N ASP A 55 -3.82 -8.59 2.23
CA ASP A 55 -4.67 -9.78 2.09
C ASP A 55 -5.39 -10.12 3.41
N ASP A 56 -4.64 -10.20 4.50
CA ASP A 56 -5.17 -10.48 5.85
C ASP A 56 -6.21 -9.43 6.28
N ALA A 57 -5.95 -8.16 5.99
CA ALA A 57 -6.86 -7.06 6.31
C ALA A 57 -8.17 -7.08 5.49
N LEU A 58 -8.12 -7.59 4.26
CA LEU A 58 -9.31 -7.77 3.42
C LEU A 58 -10.10 -9.01 3.85
N ALA A 59 -9.42 -10.11 4.18
CA ALA A 59 -10.04 -11.34 4.65
C ALA A 59 -10.86 -11.12 5.93
N THR A 60 -10.32 -10.35 6.87
CA THR A 60 -11.01 -9.99 8.13
C THR A 60 -12.27 -9.15 7.90
N ARG A 61 -12.37 -8.45 6.77
CA ARG A 61 -13.52 -7.59 6.46
C ARG A 61 -14.66 -8.34 5.77
N GLY A 62 -14.39 -9.50 5.20
CA GLY A 62 -15.38 -10.38 4.57
C GLY A 62 -16.08 -11.33 5.55
N GLN A 63 -15.67 -11.32 6.83
CA GLN A 63 -16.30 -12.07 7.91
C GLN A 63 -17.37 -11.26 8.63
#